data_AF-A0A3M8GCT3-F1
#
_entry.id   AF-A0A3M8GCT3-F1
#
_cell.length_a   1.000
_cell.length_b   1.000
_cell.length_c   1.000
_cell.angle_alpha   90.00
_cell.angle_beta   90.00
_cell.angle_gamma   90.00
#
_symmetry.space_group_name_H-M   'P 1'
#
loop_
_entity.id
_entity.type
_entity.pdbx_description
1 polymer ?
#
loop_
_entity_poly.entity_id
_entity_poly.type
_entity_poly.pdbx_seq_one_letter_code
_entity_poly.pdbx_strand_id
1 'polypeptide(L)'
;MSFKYSKKDKLKSKKLIEQLFSEGKTITVFPLRLVYLKTKFQDDSILKTGVSVSKRLHKNAIDRNRIKRLIREAYRLNKLKYFNKSSTSYAFMILYISKDKARFEDLDSKMNVLFEKFLKHTENETISN
;
A
#
# COMPACT_ATOMS: atom_id res chain seq x y z
N MET A 1 12.81 20.72 3.60
CA MET A 1 12.74 19.29 3.97
C MET A 1 12.35 18.46 2.75
N SER A 2 13.13 17.43 2.40
CA SER A 2 12.98 16.65 1.16
C SER A 2 12.29 15.32 1.46
N PHE A 3 10.96 15.26 1.29
CA PHE A 3 10.16 14.03 1.47
C PHE A 3 10.29 13.10 0.25
N LYS A 4 11.50 12.57 0.01
CA LYS A 4 11.75 11.63 -1.11
C LYS A 4 11.39 10.21 -0.70
N TYR A 5 10.62 9.53 -1.56
CA TYR A 5 10.33 8.10 -1.44
C TYR A 5 11.63 7.29 -1.57
N SER A 6 12.24 6.96 -0.43
CA SER A 6 13.60 6.46 -0.34
C SER A 6 13.67 4.98 -0.78
N LYS A 7 14.88 4.47 -1.05
CA LYS A 7 15.06 3.05 -1.36
C LYS A 7 14.60 2.14 -0.21
N LYS A 8 14.60 2.65 1.03
CA LYS A 8 14.20 1.91 2.24
C LYS A 8 12.69 1.67 2.32
N ASP A 9 11.88 2.60 1.80
CA ASP A 9 10.42 2.48 1.75
C ASP A 9 9.91 1.50 0.68
N LYS A 10 10.78 1.01 -0.21
CA LYS A 10 10.39 0.17 -1.35
C LYS A 10 10.45 -1.31 -1.00
N LEU A 11 9.35 -2.01 -1.24
CA LEU A 11 9.32 -3.48 -1.25
C LEU A 11 10.08 -4.00 -2.48
N LYS A 12 11.30 -4.53 -2.30
CA LYS A 12 12.14 -5.05 -3.40
C LYS A 12 12.35 -6.56 -3.36
N SER A 13 12.21 -7.20 -2.20
CA SER A 13 12.50 -8.63 -2.05
C SER A 13 11.40 -9.46 -2.70
N LYS A 14 11.76 -10.29 -3.69
CA LYS A 14 10.83 -11.21 -4.37
C LYS A 14 10.22 -12.20 -3.37
N LYS A 15 11.04 -12.77 -2.47
CA LYS A 15 10.60 -13.68 -1.41
C LYS A 15 9.55 -13.04 -0.51
N LEU A 16 9.73 -11.77 -0.15
CA LEU A 16 8.80 -11.07 0.72
C LEU A 16 7.50 -10.67 0.00
N ILE A 17 7.56 -10.40 -1.31
CA ILE A 17 6.36 -10.20 -2.14
C ILE A 17 5.57 -11.52 -2.25
N GLU A 18 6.24 -12.64 -2.52
CA GLU A 18 5.60 -13.96 -2.57
C GLU A 18 4.96 -14.32 -1.23
N GLN A 19 5.69 -14.14 -0.13
CA GLN A 19 5.15 -14.34 1.22
C GLN A 19 3.97 -13.43 1.51
N LEU A 20 4.02 -12.16 1.08
CA LEU A 20 2.91 -11.22 1.23
C LEU A 20 1.66 -11.65 0.45
N PHE A 21 1.79 -12.29 -0.71
CA PHE A 21 0.63 -12.85 -1.42
C PHE A 21 0.15 -14.19 -0.86
N SER A 22 1.03 -14.94 -0.18
CA SER A 22 0.71 -16.25 0.40
C SER A 22 0.09 -16.16 1.79
N GLU A 23 0.70 -15.37 2.69
CA GLU A 23 0.34 -15.25 4.10
C GLU A 23 -0.28 -13.88 4.43
N GLY A 24 -0.17 -12.92 3.51
CA GLY A 24 -0.66 -11.57 3.75
C GLY A 24 -2.18 -11.49 3.74
N LYS A 25 -2.69 -10.62 4.60
CA LYS A 25 -4.13 -10.31 4.69
C LYS A 25 -4.49 -9.29 3.64
N THR A 26 -5.71 -9.39 3.11
CA THR A 26 -6.19 -8.52 2.03
C THR A 26 -7.33 -7.65 2.53
N ILE A 27 -7.27 -6.35 2.24
CA ILE A 27 -8.39 -5.41 2.38
C ILE A 27 -8.71 -4.84 1.01
N THR A 28 -9.98 -4.91 0.63
CA THR A 28 -10.44 -4.40 -0.66
C THR A 28 -11.34 -3.18 -0.45
N VAL A 29 -10.99 -2.07 -1.10
CA VAL A 29 -11.78 -0.85 -1.18
C VAL A 29 -11.76 -0.41 -2.63
N PHE A 30 -12.74 -0.84 -3.42
CA PHE A 30 -12.76 -0.58 -4.86
C PHE A 30 -12.54 0.92 -5.16
N PRO A 31 -11.59 1.28 -6.02
CA PRO A 31 -10.82 0.44 -6.96
C PRO A 31 -9.43 -0.04 -6.47
N LEU A 32 -9.13 0.13 -5.18
CA LEU A 32 -7.87 -0.25 -4.54
C LEU A 32 -8.00 -1.56 -3.77
N ARG A 33 -6.94 -2.36 -3.81
CA ARG A 33 -6.80 -3.56 -2.99
C ARG A 33 -5.45 -3.49 -2.27
N LEU A 34 -5.48 -3.53 -0.95
CA LEU A 34 -4.28 -3.58 -0.11
C LEU A 34 -4.05 -5.02 0.30
N VAL A 35 -2.83 -5.50 0.12
CA VAL A 35 -2.35 -6.73 0.75
C VAL A 35 -1.28 -6.33 1.74
N TYR A 36 -1.39 -6.78 2.98
CA TYR A 36 -0.47 -6.43 4.05
C TYR A 36 0.05 -7.66 4.79
N LEU A 37 1.28 -7.56 5.27
CA LEU A 37 1.92 -8.57 6.09
C LEU A 37 2.69 -7.89 7.23
N LYS A 38 2.47 -8.34 8.46
CA LYS A 38 3.26 -7.91 9.62
C LYS A 38 4.62 -8.60 9.53
N THR A 39 5.69 -7.83 9.42
CA THR A 39 7.05 -8.39 9.26
C THR A 39 8.08 -7.45 9.86
N LYS A 40 9.06 -7.98 10.58
CA LYS A 40 10.19 -7.20 11.08
C LYS A 40 11.22 -7.08 9.98
N PHE A 41 11.53 -5.85 9.57
CA PHE A 41 12.59 -5.62 8.60
C PHE A 41 13.91 -5.44 9.31
N GLN A 42 14.97 -6.05 8.77
CA GLN A 42 16.35 -5.91 9.26
C GLN A 42 16.90 -4.47 9.17
N ASP A 43 16.30 -3.60 8.35
CA ASP A 43 16.74 -2.20 8.16
C ASP A 43 16.05 -1.19 9.10
N ASP A 44 15.41 -1.65 10.19
CA ASP A 44 14.53 -0.85 11.08
C ASP A 44 13.44 -0.04 10.35
N SER A 45 13.13 -0.45 9.12
CA SER A 45 12.08 0.20 8.34
C SER A 45 10.73 -0.16 8.96
N ILE A 46 9.94 0.84 9.33
CA ILE A 46 8.60 0.61 9.88
C ILE A 46 7.64 0.19 8.76
N LEU A 47 7.88 0.65 7.52
CA LEU A 47 6.90 0.43 6.46
C LEU A 47 7.54 0.33 5.09
N LYS A 48 7.31 -0.78 4.40
CA LYS A 48 7.72 -0.97 3.00
C LYS A 48 6.48 -1.15 2.12
N THR A 49 6.33 -0.30 1.12
CA THR A 49 5.17 -0.30 0.21
C THR A 49 5.57 -0.65 -1.22
N GLY A 50 4.76 -1.47 -1.86
CA GLY A 50 4.75 -1.73 -3.29
C GLY A 50 3.45 -1.24 -3.92
N VAL A 51 3.50 -0.79 -5.17
CA VAL A 51 2.31 -0.45 -5.96
C VAL A 51 2.31 -1.27 -7.25
N SER A 52 1.23 -1.99 -7.48
CA SER A 52 1.01 -2.83 -8.65
C SER A 52 -0.25 -2.39 -9.40
N VAL A 53 -0.18 -2.50 -10.73
CA VAL A 53 -1.31 -2.22 -11.63
C VAL A 53 -1.35 -3.35 -12.65
N SER A 54 -2.53 -3.94 -12.85
CA SER A 54 -2.69 -5.07 -13.77
C SER A 54 -2.36 -4.68 -15.22
N LYS A 55 -1.39 -5.37 -15.82
CA LYS A 55 -1.07 -5.28 -17.26
C LYS A 55 -2.23 -5.74 -18.15
N ARG A 56 -3.08 -6.65 -17.65
CA ARG A 56 -4.27 -7.15 -18.35
C ARG A 56 -5.32 -6.07 -18.57
N LEU A 57 -5.59 -5.25 -17.55
CA LEU A 57 -6.59 -4.19 -17.61
C LEU A 57 -6.05 -2.91 -18.29
N HIS A 58 -4.79 -2.56 -18.01
CA HIS A 58 -4.15 -1.36 -18.55
C HIS A 58 -2.99 -1.75 -19.48
N LYS A 59 -3.28 -1.89 -20.78
CA LYS A 59 -2.28 -2.28 -21.78
C LYS A 59 -1.20 -1.20 -21.97
N ASN A 60 -1.59 0.07 -21.93
CA ASN A 60 -0.69 1.21 -22.10
C ASN A 60 0.28 1.37 -20.91
N ALA A 61 1.57 1.45 -21.21
CA ALA A 61 2.59 1.65 -20.18
C ALA A 61 2.49 3.03 -19.52
N ILE A 62 2.10 4.05 -20.29
CA ILE A 62 1.93 5.43 -19.82
C ILE A 62 0.82 5.49 -18.76
N ASP A 63 -0.34 4.90 -19.06
CA ASP A 63 -1.49 4.87 -18.14
C ASP A 63 -1.15 4.12 -16.84
N ARG A 64 -0.52 2.94 -16.94
CA ARG A 64 -0.03 2.19 -15.76
C ARG A 64 0.92 3.03 -14.91
N ASN A 65 1.84 3.75 -15.53
CA ASN A 65 2.80 4.58 -14.81
C ASN A 65 2.14 5.80 -14.16
N ARG A 66 1.16 6.41 -14.84
CA ARG A 66 0.34 7.50 -14.28
C ARG A 66 -0.43 7.01 -13.04
N ILE A 67 -1.15 5.90 -13.13
CA ILE A 67 -1.91 5.34 -12.00
C ILE A 67 -0.96 5.03 -10.83
N LYS A 68 0.16 4.36 -11.09
CA LYS A 68 1.18 4.09 -10.06
C LYS A 68 1.73 5.36 -9.42
N ARG A 69 1.87 6.46 -10.18
CA ARG A 69 2.30 7.76 -9.64
C ARG A 69 1.23 8.35 -8.72
N LEU A 70 -0.02 8.38 -9.14
CA LEU A 70 -1.14 8.89 -8.34
C LEU A 70 -1.29 8.13 -7.02
N ILE A 71 -1.25 6.80 -7.06
CA ILE A 71 -1.33 5.96 -5.84
C ILE A 71 -0.16 6.23 -4.90
N ARG A 72 1.06 6.41 -5.42
CA ARG A 72 2.23 6.74 -4.59
C ARG A 72 2.11 8.11 -3.94
N GLU A 73 1.56 9.11 -4.64
CA GLU A 73 1.33 10.44 -4.05
C GLU A 73 0.25 10.39 -2.96
N ALA A 74 -0.89 9.74 -3.23
CA ALA A 74 -1.94 9.52 -2.22
C ALA A 74 -1.38 8.78 -1.00
N TYR A 75 -0.57 7.75 -1.22
CA TYR A 75 0.14 7.05 -0.14
C TYR A 75 1.07 8.00 0.64
N ARG A 76 1.88 8.81 -0.05
CA ARG A 76 2.85 9.71 0.58
C ARG A 76 2.19 10.75 1.48
N LEU A 77 1.07 11.33 1.05
CA LEU A 77 0.31 12.31 1.83
C LEU A 77 -0.32 11.68 3.07
N ASN A 78 -0.90 10.49 2.92
CA ASN A 78 -1.59 9.81 4.00
C ASN A 78 -0.66 9.06 4.97
N LYS A 79 0.57 8.70 4.54
CA LYS A 79 1.53 7.95 5.37
C LYS A 79 1.77 8.62 6.72
N LEU A 80 1.98 9.93 6.72
CA LEU A 80 2.24 10.70 7.94
C LEU A 80 1.02 10.77 8.86
N LYS A 81 -0.19 10.69 8.32
CA LYS A 81 -1.42 10.75 9.11
C LYS A 81 -1.65 9.44 9.89
N TYR A 82 -1.42 8.29 9.27
CA TYR A 82 -1.80 6.99 9.84
C TYR A 82 -0.64 6.23 10.50
N PHE A 83 0.62 6.45 10.09
CA PHE A 83 1.76 5.63 10.50
C PHE A 83 2.81 6.37 11.33
N ASN A 84 2.51 7.57 11.83
CA ASN A 84 3.45 8.36 12.65
C ASN A 84 3.72 7.72 14.03
N LYS A 85 2.80 6.91 14.54
CA LYS A 85 2.88 6.30 15.88
C LYS A 85 3.02 4.78 15.86
N SER A 86 3.12 4.14 14.70
CA SER A 86 3.17 2.68 14.64
C SER A 86 4.57 2.16 14.97
N SER A 87 4.68 1.42 16.08
CA SER A 87 5.89 0.66 16.44
C SER A 87 6.01 -0.67 15.67
N THR A 88 4.94 -1.08 14.98
CA THR A 88 4.90 -2.34 14.26
C THR A 88 5.30 -2.16 12.80
N SER A 89 6.21 -3.03 12.34
CA SER A 89 6.65 -3.05 10.96
C SER A 89 5.70 -3.81 10.04
N TYR A 90 5.32 -3.18 8.93
CA TYR A 90 4.42 -3.77 7.93
C TYR A 90 4.96 -3.67 6.50
N ALA A 91 4.71 -4.73 5.72
CA ALA A 91 4.86 -4.75 4.28
C ALA A 91 3.49 -4.55 3.63
N PHE A 92 3.38 -3.60 2.70
CA PHE A 92 2.18 -3.31 1.94
C PHE A 92 2.39 -3.54 0.44
N MET A 93 1.36 -4.05 -0.20
CA MET A 93 1.22 -4.09 -1.65
C MET A 93 -0.14 -3.54 -2.03
N ILE A 94 -0.15 -2.39 -2.69
CA ILE A 94 -1.37 -1.74 -3.16
C ILE A 94 -1.57 -2.10 -4.63
N LEU A 95 -2.69 -2.71 -4.94
CA LEU A 95 -3.09 -3.11 -6.28
C LEU A 95 -4.24 -2.23 -6.77
N TYR A 96 -4.14 -1.73 -7.99
CA TYR A 96 -5.26 -1.11 -8.70
C TYR A 96 -5.98 -2.16 -9.55
N ILE A 97 -7.27 -2.37 -9.26
CA ILE A 97 -8.08 -3.43 -9.88
C ILE A 97 -9.16 -2.91 -10.83
N SER A 98 -9.34 -1.59 -10.96
CA SER A 98 -10.30 -1.03 -11.92
C SER A 98 -9.70 -0.90 -13.33
N LYS A 99 -10.58 -0.93 -14.33
CA LYS A 99 -10.25 -0.68 -15.74
C LYS A 99 -10.27 0.81 -16.09
N ASP A 100 -10.90 1.64 -15.26
CA ASP A 100 -11.12 3.05 -15.55
C ASP A 100 -9.92 3.92 -15.21
N LYS A 101 -9.87 5.11 -15.82
CA LYS A 101 -8.89 6.14 -15.48
C LYS A 101 -9.21 6.69 -14.10
N ALA A 102 -8.30 6.48 -13.16
CA ALA A 102 -8.43 7.02 -11.82
C ALA A 102 -8.12 8.52 -11.77
N ARG A 103 -8.98 9.30 -11.12
CA ARG A 103 -8.65 10.67 -10.70
C ARG A 103 -7.93 10.64 -9.36
N PHE A 104 -7.15 11.68 -9.10
CA PHE A 104 -6.36 11.78 -7.87
C PHE A 104 -7.26 11.88 -6.62
N GLU A 105 -8.27 12.74 -6.66
CA GLU A 105 -9.22 12.98 -5.56
C GLU A 105 -9.94 11.68 -5.15
N ASP A 106 -10.39 10.90 -6.14
CA ASP A 106 -11.01 9.61 -5.90
C ASP A 106 -10.04 8.62 -5.23
N LEU A 107 -8.81 8.54 -5.75
CA LEU A 107 -7.79 7.65 -5.20
C LEU A 107 -7.40 8.04 -3.78
N ASP A 108 -7.25 9.33 -3.49
CA ASP A 108 -6.87 9.83 -2.18
C ASP A 108 -7.97 9.56 -1.14
N SER A 109 -9.22 9.85 -1.50
CA SER A 109 -10.38 9.53 -0.66
C SER A 109 -10.48 8.02 -0.39
N LYS A 110 -10.29 7.18 -1.41
CA LYS A 110 -10.31 5.72 -1.25
C LYS A 110 -9.09 5.21 -0.46
N MET A 111 -7.94 5.87 -0.57
CA MET A 111 -6.74 5.54 0.22
C MET A 111 -6.96 5.79 1.71
N ASN A 112 -7.61 6.91 2.05
CA ASN A 112 -8.00 7.21 3.43
C ASN A 112 -8.89 6.10 4.01
N VAL A 113 -9.97 5.77 3.31
CA VAL A 113 -10.90 4.69 3.72
C VAL A 113 -10.18 3.34 3.84
N LEU A 114 -9.24 3.06 2.93
CA LEU A 114 -8.45 1.84 2.96
C LEU A 114 -7.57 1.76 4.20
N PHE A 115 -6.92 2.86 4.61
CA PHE A 115 -6.11 2.91 5.81
C PHE A 115 -6.92 2.88 7.10
N GLU A 116 -8.08 3.54 7.14
CA GLU A 116 -8.99 3.43 8.29
C GLU A 116 -9.46 1.99 8.49
N LYS A 117 -9.82 1.30 7.40
CA LYS A 117 -10.16 -0.13 7.47
C LYS A 117 -8.99 -0.98 7.91
N PHE A 118 -7.78 -0.67 7.43
CA PHE A 118 -6.57 -1.36 7.87
C PHE A 118 -6.33 -1.21 9.37
N LEU A 119 -6.40 0.01 9.91
CA LEU A 119 -6.20 0.27 11.34
C LEU A 119 -7.21 -0.48 12.19
N LYS A 120 -8.50 -0.41 11.84
CA LYS A 120 -9.56 -1.18 12.52
C LYS A 120 -9.28 -2.68 12.49
N HIS A 121 -8.77 -3.19 11.36
CA HIS A 121 -8.46 -4.61 11.25
C HIS A 121 -7.27 -5.01 12.13
N THR A 122 -6.25 -4.17 12.22
CA THR A 122 -5.08 -4.41 13.07
C THR A 122 -5.37 -4.25 14.56
N GLU A 123 -6.23 -3.31 14.95
CA GLU A 123 -6.66 -3.15 16.35
C GLU A 123 -7.42 -4.39 16.83
N ASN A 124 -8.36 -4.89 16.04
CA ASN A 124 -9.13 -6.10 16.38
C ASN A 124 -8.24 -7.35 16.52
N GLU A 125 -7.16 -7.45 15.74
CA GLU A 125 -6.18 -8.54 15.86
C GLU A 125 -5.33 -8.45 17.14
N THR A 126 -5.23 -7.27 17.75
CA THR A 126 -4.43 -7.06 18.96
C THR A 126 -5.24 -7.40 20.23
N ILE A 127 -6.58 -7.34 20.14
CA ILE A 127 -7.49 -7.58 21.28
C ILE A 127 -7.85 -9.08 21.42
N SER A 128 -7.65 -9.88 20.37
CA SER A 128 -8.06 -11.29 20.33
C SER A 128 -6.95 -12.29 20.69
N ASN A 129 -5.81 -11.83 21.24
CA ASN A 129 -4.69 -12.67 21.70
C ASN A 129 -4.35 -12.38 23.16
#